data_AF-A0A158QDV3-F1
#
_entry.id   AF-A0A158QDV3-F1
#
_cell.length_a   1.000
_cell.length_b   1.000
_cell.length_c   1.000
_cell.angle_alpha   90.00
_cell.angle_beta   90.00
_cell.angle_gamma   90.00
#
_symmetry.space_group_name_H-M   'P 1'
#
loop_
_entity.id
_entity.type
_entity.pdbx_description
1 polymer ?
#
loop_
_entity_poly.entity_id
_entity_poly.type
_entity_poly.pdbx_seq_one_letter_code
_entity_poly.pdbx_strand_id
1 'polypeptide(L)'
;MEVLFVRFGAASARKFLHPHLKASFARFATSTPAGKFEPSKVLNLGVPKEIFPEEQRVSITPSAVKILTAKGFNVLVEADAGASAQYLNSEYVKAGARLIESGAKDLYAQSDVVLKVRSPLLDKEVDLLNPNSTLISLVYPAQNKDLVNKLASRKVTVLALDCIPRISRAQAFDVLSSMANIAGYKGVVEAASHYSNFFAGQITAAGRIPPAKVLVVGGGVAGLSAVATARGLGATVRAFDTREAVREQVESLGAEFLTISVKESGEGGGGYAKEMSKEFLDAEMALFAKQAKEVDIIITSALIPGKPAPKLITKAMVDSMRPGAVIVDLAAEAGGNVETTRPGQTYIGGSNRVVHIGYTDLPSRLAGQASALFANNITNFLISMMPKDKGSWLSLLIFLIVISIHSIR
;
A
#
# COMPACT_ATOMS: atom_id res chain seq x y z
N MET A 1 -16.01 14.17 -1.97
CA MET A 1 -16.32 13.10 -2.93
C MET A 1 -16.64 13.81 -4.23
N GLU A 2 -15.74 13.79 -5.21
CA GLU A 2 -15.95 14.14 -6.63
C GLU A 2 -14.58 14.51 -7.23
N VAL A 3 -13.98 13.61 -8.00
CA VAL A 3 -13.28 13.99 -9.25
C VAL A 3 -13.36 12.78 -10.19
N LEU A 4 -14.31 12.82 -11.11
CA LEU A 4 -14.26 12.15 -12.40
C LEU A 4 -14.24 13.27 -13.44
N PHE A 5 -13.40 13.18 -14.47
CA PHE A 5 -13.83 13.25 -15.88
C PHE A 5 -12.63 13.01 -16.80
N VAL A 6 -12.81 12.04 -17.69
CA VAL A 6 -11.98 11.81 -18.88
C VAL A 6 -12.75 12.37 -20.07
N ARG A 7 -12.03 13.06 -20.97
CA ARG A 7 -12.41 13.42 -22.35
C ARG A 7 -13.87 13.83 -22.58
N PHE A 8 -14.15 15.11 -22.40
CA PHE A 8 -15.00 15.81 -23.35
C PHE A 8 -14.36 17.17 -23.66
N GLY A 9 -14.22 17.49 -24.95
CA GLY A 9 -13.67 18.76 -25.39
C GLY A 9 -14.42 19.92 -24.73
N ALA A 10 -13.69 21.00 -24.41
CA ALA A 10 -14.14 22.13 -23.59
C ALA A 10 -15.48 22.78 -24.02
N ALA A 11 -15.91 22.57 -25.27
CA ALA A 11 -17.18 23.06 -25.79
C ALA A 11 -18.42 22.28 -25.28
N SER A 12 -18.28 20.98 -24.96
CA SER A 12 -19.43 20.12 -24.62
C SER A 12 -19.79 20.13 -23.13
N ALA A 13 -18.81 20.36 -22.25
CA ALA A 13 -19.00 20.37 -20.79
C ALA A 13 -19.85 21.55 -20.27
N ARG A 14 -19.91 22.67 -21.00
CA ARG A 14 -20.70 23.86 -20.63
C ARG A 14 -22.21 23.61 -20.56
N LYS A 15 -22.72 22.59 -21.26
CA LYS A 15 -24.16 22.27 -21.31
C LYS A 15 -24.67 21.58 -20.05
N PHE A 16 -23.81 20.96 -19.24
CA PHE A 16 -24.20 20.10 -18.12
C PHE A 16 -23.90 20.69 -16.72
N LEU A 17 -23.43 21.94 -16.65
CA LEU A 17 -23.08 22.62 -15.39
C LEU A 17 -24.22 23.49 -14.85
N HIS A 18 -24.46 23.41 -13.54
CA HIS A 18 -25.39 24.28 -12.79
C HIS A 18 -24.97 25.76 -12.91
N PRO A 19 -25.90 26.75 -12.97
CA PRO A 19 -25.59 28.15 -13.28
C PRO A 19 -24.51 28.79 -12.38
N HIS A 20 -24.46 28.43 -11.10
CA HIS A 20 -23.47 28.95 -10.14
C HIS A 20 -22.03 28.43 -10.38
N LEU A 21 -21.85 27.30 -11.07
CA LEU A 21 -20.54 26.75 -11.42
C LEU A 21 -19.98 27.32 -12.74
N LYS A 22 -20.82 27.94 -13.58
CA LYS A 22 -20.40 28.51 -14.86
C LYS A 22 -19.47 29.72 -14.70
N ALA A 23 -19.66 30.51 -13.63
CA ALA A 23 -18.85 31.70 -13.36
C ALA A 23 -17.43 31.37 -12.87
N SER A 24 -17.27 30.31 -12.06
CA SER A 24 -15.96 29.82 -11.60
C SER A 24 -15.18 29.16 -12.74
N PHE A 25 -15.85 28.42 -13.63
CA PHE A 25 -15.22 27.82 -14.81
C PHE A 25 -14.65 28.86 -15.78
N ALA A 26 -15.29 30.03 -15.91
CA ALA A 26 -14.84 31.10 -16.79
C ALA A 26 -13.57 31.81 -16.30
N ARG A 27 -13.28 31.81 -14.99
CA ARG A 27 -12.04 32.38 -14.43
C ARG A 27 -10.85 31.42 -14.51
N PHE A 28 -11.08 30.12 -14.41
CA PHE A 28 -10.03 29.11 -14.56
C PHE A 28 -9.66 28.84 -16.03
N ALA A 29 -10.58 29.06 -16.97
CA ALA A 29 -10.33 28.82 -18.39
C ALA A 29 -9.55 29.94 -19.11
N THR A 30 -9.31 31.09 -18.46
CA THR A 30 -8.69 32.27 -19.11
C THR A 30 -7.27 32.58 -18.63
N SER A 31 -6.77 31.91 -17.59
CA SER A 31 -5.36 32.03 -17.19
C SER A 31 -4.52 30.93 -17.85
N THR A 32 -4.39 30.98 -19.17
CA THR A 32 -3.30 30.29 -19.86
C THR A 32 -2.02 31.06 -19.50
N PRO A 33 -1.01 30.45 -18.83
CA PRO A 33 0.29 31.10 -18.76
C PRO A 33 0.80 31.19 -20.20
N ALA A 34 0.94 32.40 -20.72
CA ALA A 34 1.50 32.69 -22.03
C ALA A 34 3.03 32.50 -22.02
N GLY A 35 3.51 31.37 -21.52
CA GLY A 35 4.89 30.91 -21.69
C GLY A 35 4.95 29.98 -22.89
N LYS A 36 5.71 30.36 -23.92
CA LYS A 36 6.11 29.41 -24.97
C LYS A 36 6.82 28.24 -24.30
N PHE A 37 6.25 27.04 -24.40
CA PHE A 37 6.80 25.83 -23.80
C PHE A 37 8.01 25.36 -24.63
N GLU A 38 9.21 25.34 -24.03
CA GLU A 38 10.37 24.74 -24.69
C GLU A 38 10.35 23.21 -24.51
N PRO A 39 10.30 22.43 -25.60
CA PRO A 39 10.21 20.97 -25.56
C PRO A 39 11.54 20.25 -25.22
N SER A 40 12.49 20.93 -24.57
CA SER A 40 13.91 20.51 -24.53
C SER A 40 14.45 20.05 -23.17
N LYS A 41 13.74 20.26 -22.05
CA LYS A 41 14.31 19.91 -20.73
C LYS A 41 14.09 18.42 -20.40
N VAL A 42 15.19 17.66 -20.41
CA VAL A 42 15.24 16.32 -19.82
C VAL A 42 14.98 16.44 -18.31
N LEU A 43 14.01 15.68 -17.79
CA LEU A 43 13.65 15.71 -16.37
C LEU A 43 14.58 14.81 -15.54
N ASN A 44 15.06 15.35 -14.42
CA ASN A 44 15.83 14.62 -13.43
C ASN A 44 14.91 13.96 -12.39
N LEU A 45 14.89 12.63 -12.35
CA LEU A 45 14.21 11.82 -11.36
C LEU A 45 15.18 11.47 -10.23
N GLY A 46 14.97 12.01 -9.03
CA GLY A 46 15.75 11.73 -7.82
C GLY A 46 15.20 10.57 -7.01
N VAL A 47 16.07 9.63 -6.68
CA VAL A 47 15.78 8.44 -5.86
C VAL A 47 16.64 8.51 -4.59
N PRO A 48 16.14 9.13 -3.51
CA PRO A 48 16.86 9.20 -2.25
C PRO A 48 16.83 7.87 -1.50
N LYS A 49 17.78 7.71 -0.59
CA LYS A 49 17.78 6.66 0.41
C LYS A 49 16.66 6.94 1.42
N GLU A 50 15.90 5.92 1.79
CA GLU A 50 14.92 6.06 2.86
C GLU A 50 15.62 6.20 4.23
N ILE A 51 15.16 7.17 5.03
CA ILE A 51 15.72 7.46 6.36
C ILE A 51 14.74 7.20 7.49
N PHE A 52 13.55 6.70 7.17
CA PHE A 52 12.60 6.24 8.17
C PHE A 52 13.16 4.98 8.85
N PRO A 53 13.09 4.85 10.19
CA PRO A 53 13.63 3.69 10.90
C PRO A 53 13.11 2.37 10.32
N GLU A 54 14.01 1.40 10.14
CA GLU A 54 13.71 0.06 9.61
C GLU A 54 13.07 0.02 8.20
N GLU A 55 13.06 1.13 7.46
CA GLU A 55 12.67 1.13 6.04
C GLU A 55 13.83 0.58 5.19
N GLN A 56 13.59 -0.55 4.56
CA GLN A 56 14.60 -1.27 3.76
C GLN A 56 14.29 -1.18 2.26
N ARG A 57 13.12 -0.67 1.87
CA ARG A 57 12.72 -0.53 0.47
C ARG A 57 13.36 0.69 -0.18
N VAL A 58 13.39 0.67 -1.51
CA VAL A 58 13.76 1.79 -2.37
C VAL A 58 12.67 2.03 -3.43
N SER A 59 12.45 3.28 -3.81
CA SER A 59 11.34 3.65 -4.69
C SER A 59 11.52 3.21 -6.14
N ILE A 60 12.78 3.08 -6.60
CA ILE A 60 13.15 2.69 -7.96
C ILE A 60 14.30 1.68 -7.91
N THR A 61 14.14 0.57 -8.62
CA THR A 61 15.13 -0.50 -8.77
C THR A 61 15.98 -0.31 -10.03
N PRO A 62 17.14 -0.98 -10.17
CA PRO A 62 17.94 -0.94 -11.41
C PRO A 62 17.16 -1.34 -12.66
N SER A 63 16.23 -2.29 -12.57
CA SER A 63 15.37 -2.67 -13.70
C SER A 63 14.45 -1.53 -14.15
N ALA A 64 13.87 -0.80 -13.20
CA ALA A 64 13.06 0.39 -13.48
C ALA A 64 13.89 1.56 -14.01
N VAL A 65 15.12 1.76 -13.52
CA VAL A 65 16.06 2.75 -14.06
C VAL A 65 16.25 2.55 -15.56
N LYS A 66 16.54 1.32 -16.00
CA LYS A 66 16.75 1.01 -17.43
C LYS A 66 15.54 1.39 -18.29
N ILE A 67 14.33 1.21 -17.77
CA ILE A 67 13.09 1.58 -18.48
C ILE A 67 12.94 3.10 -18.54
N LEU A 68 13.14 3.80 -17.42
CA LEU A 68 12.99 5.25 -17.31
C LEU A 68 14.03 6.00 -18.14
N THR A 69 15.28 5.56 -18.15
CA THR A 69 16.34 6.14 -18.98
C THR A 69 16.05 5.94 -20.47
N ALA A 70 15.59 4.75 -20.87
CA ALA A 70 15.15 4.49 -22.25
C ALA A 70 13.94 5.33 -22.68
N LYS A 71 13.12 5.80 -21.72
CA LYS A 71 12.02 6.74 -21.97
C LYS A 71 12.48 8.19 -22.06
N GLY A 72 13.74 8.50 -21.75
CA GLY A 72 14.33 9.84 -21.88
C GLY A 72 14.40 10.62 -20.56
N PHE A 73 14.21 9.97 -19.41
CA PHE A 73 14.49 10.57 -18.11
C PHE A 73 15.97 10.47 -17.75
N ASN A 74 16.48 11.44 -17.00
CA ASN A 74 17.74 11.28 -16.29
C ASN A 74 17.45 10.79 -14.87
N VAL A 75 17.98 9.64 -14.48
CA VAL A 75 17.71 9.06 -13.16
C VAL A 75 18.92 9.28 -12.26
N LEU A 76 18.72 10.05 -11.19
CA LEU A 76 19.69 10.33 -10.15
C LEU A 76 19.38 9.44 -8.94
N VAL A 77 20.37 8.72 -8.42
CA VAL A 77 20.20 7.81 -7.29
C VAL A 77 21.21 8.18 -6.21
N GLU A 78 20.74 8.38 -4.97
CA GLU A 78 21.64 8.55 -3.84
C GLU A 78 22.46 7.28 -3.61
N ALA A 79 23.75 7.43 -3.29
CA ALA A 79 24.59 6.30 -2.94
C ALA A 79 23.95 5.45 -1.82
N ASP A 80 23.95 4.13 -2.04
CA ASP A 80 23.40 3.13 -1.13
C ASP A 80 21.88 3.22 -0.88
N ALA A 81 21.13 3.94 -1.72
CA ALA A 81 19.66 4.02 -1.62
C ALA A 81 18.99 2.64 -1.71
N GLY A 82 19.53 1.73 -2.54
CA GLY A 82 19.01 0.38 -2.73
C GLY A 82 19.67 -0.71 -1.91
N ALA A 83 20.67 -0.39 -1.08
CA ALA A 83 21.52 -1.39 -0.42
C ALA A 83 20.72 -2.34 0.48
N SER A 84 19.79 -1.83 1.29
CA SER A 84 18.92 -2.64 2.15
C SER A 84 17.99 -3.57 1.37
N ALA A 85 17.62 -3.18 0.14
CA ALA A 85 16.83 -3.99 -0.78
C ALA A 85 17.69 -4.93 -1.65
N GLN A 86 18.99 -5.07 -1.34
CA GLN A 86 19.97 -5.90 -2.07
C GLN A 86 20.25 -5.42 -3.50
N TYR A 87 20.14 -4.11 -3.77
CA TYR A 87 20.57 -3.50 -5.02
C TYR A 87 21.85 -2.70 -4.82
N LEU A 88 22.92 -3.10 -5.49
CA LEU A 88 24.23 -2.45 -5.41
C LEU A 88 24.27 -1.17 -6.25
N ASN A 89 25.05 -0.18 -5.82
CA ASN A 89 25.29 1.05 -6.59
C ASN A 89 25.77 0.77 -8.02
N SER A 90 26.62 -0.27 -8.20
CA SER A 90 27.11 -0.66 -9.51
C SER A 90 26.01 -1.14 -10.46
N GLU A 91 24.91 -1.69 -9.95
CA GLU A 91 23.76 -2.11 -10.76
C GLU A 91 22.96 -0.90 -11.26
N TYR A 92 22.80 0.12 -10.43
CA TYR A 92 22.20 1.40 -10.83
C TYR A 92 22.99 2.08 -11.95
N VAL A 93 24.32 2.16 -11.80
CA VAL A 93 25.21 2.73 -12.83
C VAL A 93 25.11 1.95 -14.13
N LYS A 94 25.17 0.60 -14.07
CA LYS A 94 25.00 -0.26 -15.26
C LYS A 94 23.63 -0.09 -15.94
N ALA A 95 22.58 0.23 -15.18
CA ALA A 95 21.25 0.50 -15.70
C ALA A 95 21.09 1.90 -16.31
N GLY A 96 22.10 2.77 -16.19
CA GLY A 96 22.12 4.12 -16.76
C GLY A 96 21.73 5.23 -15.78
N ALA A 97 21.65 4.96 -14.48
CA ALA A 97 21.49 6.01 -13.48
C ALA A 97 22.82 6.73 -13.22
N ARG A 98 22.73 8.01 -12.85
CA ARG A 98 23.84 8.76 -12.25
C ARG A 98 23.77 8.62 -10.74
N LEU A 99 24.84 8.13 -10.14
CA LEU A 99 24.96 8.04 -8.68
C LEU A 99 25.33 9.41 -8.09
N ILE A 100 24.70 9.78 -6.98
CA ILE A 100 24.99 10.99 -6.19
C ILE A 100 25.63 10.56 -4.87
N GLU A 101 26.96 10.62 -4.81
CA GLU A 101 27.78 10.22 -3.64
C GLU A 101 27.89 11.33 -2.58
N SER A 102 27.66 12.57 -2.97
CA SER A 102 27.63 13.77 -2.12
C SER A 102 26.45 13.78 -1.13
N GLY A 103 25.51 12.84 -1.26
CA GLY A 103 24.40 12.61 -0.33
C GLY A 103 23.09 13.30 -0.70
N ALA A 104 22.06 13.09 0.14
CA ALA A 104 20.69 13.53 -0.11
C ALA A 104 20.56 15.02 -0.48
N LYS A 105 21.27 15.95 0.17
CA LYS A 105 21.12 17.39 -0.13
C LYS A 105 21.39 17.72 -1.60
N ASP A 106 22.44 17.14 -2.17
CA ASP A 106 22.81 17.36 -3.57
C ASP A 106 21.83 16.67 -4.53
N LEU A 107 21.39 15.45 -4.18
CA LEU A 107 20.35 14.75 -4.94
C LEU A 107 19.09 15.60 -5.05
N TYR A 108 18.55 16.08 -3.92
CA TYR A 108 17.33 16.88 -3.91
C TYR A 108 17.51 18.18 -4.68
N ALA A 109 18.68 18.84 -4.55
CA ALA A 109 18.99 20.07 -5.28
C ALA A 109 19.00 19.87 -6.80
N GLN A 110 19.41 18.70 -7.30
CA GLN A 110 19.45 18.39 -8.73
C GLN A 110 18.16 17.77 -9.29
N SER A 111 17.18 17.45 -8.44
CA SER A 111 15.97 16.70 -8.83
C SER A 111 14.82 17.63 -9.23
N ASP A 112 14.21 17.36 -10.38
CA ASP A 112 12.93 17.96 -10.77
C ASP A 112 11.76 17.18 -10.14
N VAL A 113 11.89 15.85 -10.06
CA VAL A 113 10.91 14.95 -9.45
C VAL A 113 11.63 14.06 -8.44
N VAL A 114 11.17 14.05 -7.19
CA VAL A 114 11.66 13.15 -6.13
C VAL A 114 10.71 11.97 -5.98
N LEU A 115 11.24 10.76 -6.08
CA LEU A 115 10.51 9.50 -5.99
C LEU A 115 10.86 8.82 -4.67
N LYS A 116 9.91 8.71 -3.75
CA LYS A 116 10.09 8.06 -2.45
C LYS A 116 9.08 6.95 -2.22
N VAL A 117 9.41 6.05 -1.29
CA VAL A 117 8.47 5.07 -0.78
C VAL A 117 7.56 5.73 0.24
N ARG A 118 8.14 6.23 1.33
CA ARG A 118 7.40 6.92 2.40
C ARG A 118 7.35 8.43 2.16
N SER A 119 6.48 9.10 2.89
CA SER A 119 6.47 10.56 2.94
C SER A 119 7.80 11.10 3.48
N PRO A 120 8.29 12.24 2.99
CA PRO A 120 9.46 12.89 3.57
C PRO A 120 9.22 13.24 5.04
N LEU A 121 10.22 12.99 5.88
CA LEU A 121 10.22 13.39 7.28
C LEU A 121 10.16 14.91 7.40
N LEU A 122 9.20 15.42 8.18
CA LEU A 122 8.88 16.83 8.30
C LEU A 122 10.11 17.69 8.64
N ASP A 123 10.92 17.23 9.59
CA ASP A 123 12.04 17.99 10.17
C ASP A 123 13.39 17.70 9.50
N LYS A 124 13.44 16.80 8.51
CA LYS A 124 14.70 16.36 7.88
C LYS A 124 14.73 16.52 6.37
N GLU A 125 13.64 16.18 5.68
CA GLU A 125 13.64 16.04 4.21
C GLU A 125 12.80 17.09 3.51
N VAL A 126 11.72 17.56 4.14
CA VAL A 126 10.81 18.55 3.50
C VAL A 126 11.56 19.82 3.12
N ASP A 127 12.53 20.24 3.94
CA ASP A 127 13.33 21.43 3.66
C ASP A 127 14.43 21.24 2.62
N LEU A 128 14.64 20.01 2.13
CA LEU A 128 15.55 19.72 1.02
C LEU A 128 14.85 19.82 -0.34
N LEU A 129 13.52 19.68 -0.40
CA LEU A 129 12.76 19.73 -1.65
C LEU A 129 12.82 21.11 -2.30
N ASN A 130 13.26 21.18 -3.56
CA ASN A 130 13.30 22.42 -4.31
C ASN A 130 11.90 23.02 -4.47
N PRO A 131 11.76 24.36 -4.40
CA PRO A 131 10.51 25.00 -4.78
C PRO A 131 10.11 24.65 -6.22
N ASN A 132 8.83 24.38 -6.45
CA ASN A 132 8.26 23.93 -7.73
C ASN A 132 8.72 22.54 -8.20
N SER A 133 9.41 21.74 -7.37
CA SER A 133 9.66 20.33 -7.68
C SER A 133 8.38 19.50 -7.54
N THR A 134 8.42 18.28 -8.06
CA THR A 134 7.36 17.28 -7.84
C THR A 134 7.83 16.21 -6.84
N LEU A 135 6.96 15.80 -5.92
CA LEU A 135 7.15 14.66 -5.03
C LEU A 135 6.15 13.56 -5.39
N ILE A 136 6.63 12.34 -5.57
CA ILE A 136 5.79 11.14 -5.73
C ILE A 136 6.15 10.16 -4.62
N SER A 137 5.19 9.90 -3.72
CA SER A 137 5.39 9.01 -2.55
C SER A 137 4.04 8.65 -1.92
N LEU A 138 4.06 7.76 -0.92
CA LEU A 138 2.95 7.66 0.03
C LEU A 138 2.92 8.92 0.92
N VAL A 139 1.75 9.53 1.11
CA VAL A 139 1.59 10.79 1.86
C VAL A 139 0.51 10.70 2.92
N TYR A 140 -0.60 9.98 2.65
CA TYR A 140 -1.75 9.90 3.55
C TYR A 140 -2.25 11.29 3.98
N PRO A 141 -2.69 12.14 3.03
CA PRO A 141 -2.92 13.57 3.26
C PRO A 141 -4.04 13.86 4.27
N ALA A 142 -4.99 12.94 4.44
CA ALA A 142 -6.05 13.08 5.44
C ALA A 142 -5.52 12.98 6.89
N GLN A 143 -4.44 12.22 7.09
CA GLN A 143 -3.81 11.98 8.38
C GLN A 143 -2.68 12.97 8.66
N ASN A 144 -1.95 13.40 7.63
CA ASN A 144 -0.71 14.17 7.75
C ASN A 144 -0.87 15.65 7.37
N LYS A 145 -1.79 16.37 8.03
CA LYS A 145 -2.10 17.78 7.68
C LYS A 145 -0.90 18.72 7.77
N ASP A 146 -0.05 18.56 8.79
CA ASP A 146 1.11 19.45 8.96
C ASP A 146 2.16 19.25 7.87
N LEU A 147 2.39 18.00 7.45
CA LEU A 147 3.22 17.68 6.30
C LEU A 147 2.69 18.31 5.02
N VAL A 148 1.38 18.16 4.77
CA VAL A 148 0.70 18.72 3.61
C VAL A 148 0.84 20.25 3.59
N ASN A 149 0.64 20.92 4.73
CA ASN A 149 0.80 22.36 4.87
C ASN A 149 2.25 22.81 4.62
N LYS A 150 3.25 22.09 5.15
CA LYS A 150 4.66 22.43 4.95
C LYS A 150 5.06 22.25 3.47
N LEU A 151 4.66 21.17 2.82
CA LEU A 151 4.89 20.94 1.39
C LEU A 151 4.23 22.03 0.52
N ALA A 152 3.01 22.45 0.87
CA ALA A 152 2.32 23.54 0.18
C ALA A 152 3.06 24.88 0.33
N SER A 153 3.56 25.20 1.54
CA SER A 153 4.35 26.43 1.77
C SER A 153 5.64 26.49 0.94
N ARG A 154 6.20 25.31 0.60
CA ARG A 154 7.38 25.14 -0.25
C ARG A 154 7.06 25.15 -1.75
N LYS A 155 5.78 25.26 -2.14
CA LYS A 155 5.31 25.20 -3.54
C LYS A 155 5.69 23.90 -4.24
N VAL A 156 5.73 22.79 -3.50
CA VAL A 156 5.99 21.46 -4.06
C VAL A 156 4.68 20.89 -4.63
N THR A 157 4.73 20.33 -5.83
CA THR A 157 3.62 19.54 -6.39
C THR A 157 3.70 18.12 -5.83
N VAL A 158 2.62 17.60 -5.25
CA VAL A 158 2.62 16.29 -4.61
C VAL A 158 1.65 15.34 -5.31
N LEU A 159 2.15 14.19 -5.75
CA LEU A 159 1.37 13.07 -6.27
C LEU A 159 1.38 11.94 -5.24
N ALA A 160 0.33 11.89 -4.41
CA ALA A 160 0.19 10.91 -3.35
C ALA A 160 -0.25 9.54 -3.92
N LEU A 161 0.61 8.53 -3.79
CA LEU A 161 0.37 7.19 -4.34
C LEU A 161 -0.76 6.45 -3.62
N ASP A 162 -1.01 6.78 -2.35
CA ASP A 162 -2.15 6.27 -1.56
C ASP A 162 -3.50 6.84 -2.01
N CYS A 163 -3.50 7.88 -2.85
CA CYS A 163 -4.70 8.51 -3.41
C CYS A 163 -5.03 8.06 -4.84
N ILE A 164 -4.32 7.06 -5.37
CA ILE A 164 -4.61 6.50 -6.70
C ILE A 164 -6.03 5.90 -6.70
N PRO A 165 -6.90 6.31 -7.65
CA PRO A 165 -8.27 5.82 -7.67
C PRO A 165 -8.32 4.33 -8.04
N ARG A 166 -9.16 3.57 -7.33
CA ARG A 166 -9.40 2.14 -7.60
C ARG A 166 -10.32 1.95 -8.80
N ILE A 167 -9.76 2.12 -9.99
CA ILE A 167 -10.41 1.91 -11.29
C ILE A 167 -9.53 1.04 -12.17
N SER A 168 -10.11 0.29 -13.11
CA SER A 168 -9.40 -0.73 -13.90
C SER A 168 -8.13 -0.21 -14.59
N ARG A 169 -8.18 1.01 -15.16
CA ARG A 169 -7.02 1.62 -15.84
C ARG A 169 -5.86 2.00 -14.91
N ALA A 170 -6.11 2.09 -13.61
CA ALA A 170 -5.12 2.53 -12.61
C ALA A 170 -4.60 1.37 -11.74
N GLN A 171 -5.09 0.14 -11.95
CA GLN A 171 -4.65 -1.04 -11.21
C GLN A 171 -3.14 -1.27 -11.32
N ALA A 172 -2.53 -0.99 -12.48
CA ALA A 172 -1.09 -1.12 -12.68
C ALA A 172 -0.25 -0.13 -11.85
N PHE A 173 -0.88 0.91 -11.28
CA PHE A 173 -0.23 1.94 -10.48
C PHE A 173 -0.51 1.77 -8.98
N ASP A 174 -1.41 0.85 -8.60
CA ASP A 174 -1.87 0.70 -7.22
C ASP A 174 -0.79 0.07 -6.33
N VAL A 175 -0.01 0.93 -5.67
CA VAL A 175 1.02 0.52 -4.71
C VAL A 175 0.43 -0.13 -3.46
N LEU A 176 -0.78 0.24 -3.04
CA LEU A 176 -1.38 -0.31 -1.83
C LEU A 176 -1.74 -1.78 -2.03
N SER A 177 -2.26 -2.13 -3.21
CA SER A 177 -2.51 -3.52 -3.58
C SER A 177 -1.21 -4.34 -3.64
N SER A 178 -0.14 -3.80 -4.25
CA SER A 178 1.17 -4.46 -4.26
C SER A 178 1.71 -4.71 -2.84
N MET A 179 1.67 -3.71 -1.97
CA MET A 179 2.17 -3.83 -0.60
C MET A 179 1.29 -4.75 0.25
N ALA A 180 -0.03 -4.72 0.06
CA ALA A 180 -0.96 -5.62 0.74
C ALA A 180 -0.72 -7.08 0.34
N ASN A 181 -0.49 -7.37 -0.94
CA ASN A 181 -0.15 -8.71 -1.40
C ASN A 181 1.11 -9.24 -0.71
N ILE A 182 2.16 -8.42 -0.64
CA ILE A 182 3.40 -8.76 0.06
C ILE A 182 3.16 -8.97 1.55
N ALA A 183 2.40 -8.08 2.20
CA ALA A 183 2.11 -8.19 3.64
C ALA A 183 1.38 -9.50 3.98
N GLY A 184 0.42 -9.93 3.14
CA GLY A 184 -0.27 -11.21 3.30
C GLY A 184 0.67 -12.41 3.19
N TYR A 185 1.53 -12.43 2.17
CA TYR A 185 2.53 -13.49 1.98
C TYR A 185 3.51 -13.51 3.16
N LYS A 186 4.11 -12.37 3.48
CA LYS A 186 5.13 -12.25 4.52
C LYS A 186 4.53 -12.54 5.90
N GLY A 187 3.28 -12.16 6.15
CA GLY A 187 2.58 -12.52 7.39
C GLY A 187 2.50 -14.03 7.62
N VAL A 188 2.21 -14.81 6.58
CA VAL A 188 2.22 -16.29 6.68
C VAL A 188 3.64 -16.83 6.90
N VAL A 189 4.65 -16.25 6.23
CA VAL A 189 6.06 -16.65 6.43
C VAL A 189 6.52 -16.38 7.86
N GLU A 190 6.16 -15.23 8.43
CA GLU A 190 6.42 -14.91 9.84
C GLU A 190 5.67 -15.89 10.76
N ALA A 191 4.41 -16.19 10.47
CA ALA A 191 3.65 -17.19 11.24
C ALA A 191 4.35 -18.55 11.24
N ALA A 192 4.83 -19.01 10.08
CA ALA A 192 5.55 -20.27 9.92
C ALA A 192 6.89 -20.30 10.66
N SER A 193 7.61 -19.18 10.71
CA SER A 193 8.87 -19.07 11.44
C SER A 193 8.69 -19.12 12.97
N HIS A 194 7.50 -18.77 13.46
CA HIS A 194 7.19 -18.72 14.89
C HIS A 194 6.36 -19.92 15.38
N TYR A 195 5.68 -20.62 14.48
CA TYR A 195 4.87 -21.78 14.80
C TYR A 195 5.74 -23.03 15.02
N SER A 196 5.48 -23.77 16.10
CA SER A 196 6.35 -24.89 16.51
C SER A 196 6.05 -26.21 15.81
N ASN A 197 5.02 -26.28 14.95
CA ASN A 197 4.65 -27.49 14.23
C ASN A 197 4.67 -27.26 12.71
N PHE A 198 4.60 -28.34 11.94
CA PHE A 198 4.50 -28.24 10.48
C PHE A 198 3.17 -27.61 10.04
N PHE A 199 3.22 -26.82 8.97
CA PHE A 199 2.02 -26.38 8.25
C PHE A 199 1.38 -27.52 7.48
N ALA A 200 2.19 -28.24 6.69
CA ALA A 200 1.74 -29.38 5.91
C ALA A 200 1.55 -30.61 6.79
N GLY A 201 0.42 -31.29 6.62
CA GLY A 201 0.20 -32.61 7.21
C GLY A 201 1.09 -33.65 6.53
N GLN A 202 1.63 -34.58 7.32
CA GLN A 202 2.56 -35.59 6.84
C GLN A 202 2.30 -36.94 7.52
N ILE A 203 2.58 -38.04 6.80
CA ILE A 203 2.66 -39.37 7.38
C ILE A 203 4.13 -39.74 7.43
N THR A 204 4.63 -40.02 8.63
CA THR A 204 6.02 -40.37 8.86
C THR A 204 6.10 -41.75 9.55
N ALA A 205 7.31 -42.31 9.64
CA ALA A 205 7.53 -43.53 10.42
C ALA A 205 7.15 -43.36 11.91
N ALA A 206 7.24 -42.13 12.44
CA ALA A 206 6.90 -41.80 13.83
C ALA A 206 5.40 -41.49 14.04
N GLY A 207 4.57 -41.58 12.98
CA GLY A 207 3.13 -41.35 13.05
C GLY A 207 2.62 -40.27 12.09
N ARG A 208 1.32 -40.01 12.19
CA ARG A 208 0.60 -39.04 11.37
C ARG A 208 0.56 -37.68 12.05
N ILE A 209 1.04 -36.66 11.33
CA ILE A 209 1.02 -35.26 11.75
C ILE A 209 -0.10 -34.56 10.98
N PRO A 210 -1.12 -33.99 11.65
CA PRO A 210 -2.17 -33.24 10.96
C PRO A 210 -1.64 -31.91 10.41
N PRO A 211 -2.24 -31.36 9.34
CA PRO A 211 -1.91 -30.02 8.87
C PRO A 211 -2.31 -28.96 9.89
N ALA A 212 -1.60 -27.84 9.89
CA ALA A 212 -2.00 -26.66 10.67
C ALA A 212 -3.34 -26.13 10.17
N LYS A 213 -4.12 -25.57 11.09
CA LYS A 213 -5.37 -24.88 10.80
C LYS A 213 -5.17 -23.37 10.89
N VAL A 214 -5.44 -22.68 9.80
CA VAL A 214 -5.25 -21.22 9.69
C VAL A 214 -6.61 -20.55 9.46
N LEU A 215 -6.93 -19.56 10.27
CA LEU A 215 -8.05 -18.65 10.04
C LEU A 215 -7.53 -17.33 9.47
N VAL A 216 -8.09 -16.88 8.35
CA VAL A 216 -7.85 -15.54 7.79
C VAL A 216 -9.09 -14.68 7.95
N VAL A 217 -8.97 -13.54 8.64
CA VAL A 217 -10.06 -12.59 8.86
C VAL A 217 -9.86 -11.36 7.98
N GLY A 218 -10.70 -11.21 6.97
CA GLY A 218 -10.59 -10.25 5.88
C GLY A 218 -10.08 -10.92 4.61
N GLY A 219 -10.77 -10.66 3.50
CA GLY A 219 -10.48 -11.16 2.16
C GLY A 219 -10.26 -10.03 1.17
N GLY A 220 -9.53 -9.00 1.61
CA GLY A 220 -8.86 -8.06 0.70
C GLY A 220 -7.61 -8.67 0.06
N VAL A 221 -6.82 -7.86 -0.63
CA VAL A 221 -5.58 -8.34 -1.30
C VAL A 221 -4.61 -9.02 -0.33
N ALA A 222 -4.44 -8.48 0.88
CA ALA A 222 -3.60 -9.09 1.91
C ALA A 222 -4.15 -10.44 2.41
N GLY A 223 -5.44 -10.48 2.72
CA GLY A 223 -6.12 -11.70 3.15
C GLY A 223 -6.06 -12.82 2.11
N LEU A 224 -6.36 -12.53 0.85
CA LEU A 224 -6.29 -13.52 -0.23
C LEU A 224 -4.85 -14.00 -0.49
N SER A 225 -3.87 -13.11 -0.37
CA SER A 225 -2.45 -13.48 -0.41
C SER A 225 -2.07 -14.42 0.75
N ALA A 226 -2.56 -14.14 1.96
CA ALA A 226 -2.36 -15.01 3.12
C ALA A 226 -3.05 -16.37 2.93
N VAL A 227 -4.28 -16.40 2.40
CA VAL A 227 -5.00 -17.64 2.05
C VAL A 227 -4.18 -18.47 1.06
N ALA A 228 -3.79 -17.89 -0.06
CA ALA A 228 -3.01 -18.57 -1.09
C ALA A 228 -1.68 -19.11 -0.54
N THR A 229 -0.98 -18.31 0.27
CA THR A 229 0.32 -18.68 0.83
C THR A 229 0.18 -19.81 1.87
N ALA A 230 -0.77 -19.72 2.79
CA ALA A 230 -0.99 -20.75 3.80
C ALA A 230 -1.46 -22.07 3.18
N ARG A 231 -2.31 -22.02 2.14
CA ARG A 231 -2.69 -23.19 1.34
C ARG A 231 -1.49 -23.78 0.61
N GLY A 232 -0.63 -22.95 0.02
CA GLY A 232 0.62 -23.37 -0.62
C GLY A 232 1.59 -24.07 0.34
N LEU A 233 1.58 -23.72 1.63
CA LEU A 233 2.35 -24.40 2.69
C LEU A 233 1.67 -25.69 3.21
N GLY A 234 0.52 -26.08 2.67
CA GLY A 234 -0.18 -27.33 3.02
C GLY A 234 -1.12 -27.24 4.22
N ALA A 235 -1.42 -26.03 4.72
CA ALA A 235 -2.36 -25.84 5.82
C ALA A 235 -3.83 -26.02 5.38
N THR A 236 -4.69 -26.38 6.32
CA THR A 236 -6.15 -26.22 6.15
C THR A 236 -6.50 -24.79 6.47
N VAL A 237 -7.06 -24.07 5.49
CA VAL A 237 -7.33 -22.63 5.62
C VAL A 237 -8.83 -22.39 5.60
N ARG A 238 -9.28 -21.58 6.56
CA ARG A 238 -10.61 -21.01 6.67
C ARG A 238 -10.49 -19.51 6.51
N ALA A 239 -11.41 -18.87 5.80
CA ALA A 239 -11.41 -17.43 5.68
C ALA A 239 -12.80 -16.85 5.92
N PHE A 240 -12.85 -15.63 6.41
CA PHE A 240 -14.08 -14.87 6.62
C PHE A 240 -13.92 -13.45 6.06
N ASP A 241 -14.93 -12.95 5.36
CA ASP A 241 -15.06 -11.55 4.96
C ASP A 241 -16.56 -11.18 5.02
N THR A 242 -16.87 -9.93 5.33
CA THR A 242 -18.26 -9.44 5.37
C THR A 242 -18.87 -9.28 3.99
N ARG A 243 -18.04 -9.26 2.93
CA ARG A 243 -18.45 -9.15 1.53
C ARG A 243 -18.59 -10.54 0.92
N GLU A 244 -19.80 -10.81 0.48
CA GLU A 244 -20.18 -12.05 -0.19
C GLU A 244 -19.37 -12.31 -1.48
N ALA A 245 -19.05 -11.27 -2.24
CA ALA A 245 -18.28 -11.33 -3.49
C ALA A 245 -16.87 -11.95 -3.34
N VAL A 246 -16.37 -12.10 -2.11
CA VAL A 246 -15.05 -12.67 -1.83
C VAL A 246 -15.10 -14.20 -1.72
N ARG A 247 -16.28 -14.82 -1.54
CA ARG A 247 -16.43 -16.26 -1.38
C ARG A 247 -15.77 -17.04 -2.51
N GLU A 248 -16.12 -16.73 -3.75
CA GLU A 248 -15.60 -17.42 -4.93
C GLU A 248 -14.06 -17.32 -5.01
N GLN A 249 -13.50 -16.18 -4.61
CA GLN A 249 -12.04 -15.98 -4.59
C GLN A 249 -11.36 -16.84 -3.52
N VAL A 250 -11.96 -16.96 -2.34
CA VAL A 250 -11.45 -17.83 -1.26
C VAL A 250 -11.55 -19.30 -1.65
N GLU A 251 -12.70 -19.73 -2.18
CA GLU A 251 -12.94 -21.13 -2.55
C GLU A 251 -12.08 -21.57 -3.74
N SER A 252 -11.85 -20.69 -4.73
CA SER A 252 -10.94 -20.97 -5.85
C SER A 252 -9.48 -21.15 -5.42
N LEU A 253 -9.08 -20.57 -4.29
CA LEU A 253 -7.77 -20.81 -3.65
C LEU A 253 -7.76 -22.08 -2.78
N GLY A 254 -8.88 -22.81 -2.70
CA GLY A 254 -9.03 -24.05 -1.97
C GLY A 254 -9.19 -23.89 -0.46
N ALA A 255 -9.65 -22.72 0.01
CA ALA A 255 -9.97 -22.47 1.40
C ALA A 255 -11.48 -22.51 1.67
N GLU A 256 -11.86 -22.80 2.91
CA GLU A 256 -13.25 -22.81 3.35
C GLU A 256 -13.71 -21.38 3.66
N PHE A 257 -14.77 -20.90 2.99
CA PHE A 257 -15.37 -19.60 3.31
C PHE A 257 -16.39 -19.75 4.45
N LEU A 258 -16.10 -19.13 5.58
CA LEU A 258 -16.98 -19.16 6.75
C LEU A 258 -18.15 -18.18 6.55
N THR A 259 -19.33 -18.59 7.03
CA THR A 259 -20.56 -17.79 6.97
C THR A 259 -21.16 -17.65 8.36
N ILE A 260 -21.95 -16.59 8.54
CA ILE A 260 -22.77 -16.38 9.74
C ILE A 260 -24.25 -16.50 9.39
N SER A 261 -25.09 -16.78 10.38
CA SER A 261 -26.53 -16.98 10.19
C SER A 261 -27.31 -15.71 9.85
N VAL A 262 -26.74 -14.53 10.13
CA VAL A 262 -27.36 -13.23 9.88
C VAL A 262 -27.05 -12.78 8.45
N LYS A 263 -28.09 -12.65 7.61
CA LYS A 263 -27.94 -12.18 6.22
C LYS A 263 -28.00 -10.66 6.16
N GLU A 264 -26.84 -10.02 6.17
CA GLU A 264 -26.66 -8.59 5.89
C GLU A 264 -25.51 -8.41 4.90
N SER A 265 -25.67 -7.57 3.88
CA SER A 265 -24.58 -7.27 2.94
C SER A 265 -23.62 -6.27 3.55
N GLY A 266 -22.33 -6.63 3.62
CA GLY A 266 -21.24 -5.75 4.05
C GLY A 266 -20.59 -4.92 2.94
N GLU A 267 -21.14 -4.92 1.72
CA GLU A 267 -20.57 -4.17 0.60
C GLU A 267 -20.66 -2.65 0.80
N GLY A 268 -19.52 -1.98 0.60
CA GLY A 268 -19.37 -0.53 0.58
C GLY A 268 -18.79 -0.03 -0.75
N GLY A 269 -18.54 1.27 -0.84
CA GLY A 269 -18.01 1.90 -2.06
C GLY A 269 -16.58 1.48 -2.38
N GLY A 270 -16.26 1.28 -3.66
CA GLY A 270 -14.89 1.03 -4.13
C GLY A 270 -14.30 -0.32 -3.70
N GLY A 271 -15.15 -1.31 -3.41
CA GLY A 271 -14.75 -2.64 -2.96
C GLY A 271 -14.38 -2.73 -1.48
N TYR A 272 -14.59 -1.68 -0.68
CA TYR A 272 -14.41 -1.73 0.78
C TYR A 272 -15.66 -2.23 1.49
N ALA A 273 -15.50 -2.69 2.74
CA ALA A 273 -16.62 -3.03 3.61
C ALA A 273 -17.23 -1.77 4.27
N LYS A 274 -18.52 -1.83 4.61
CA LYS A 274 -19.19 -0.84 5.46
C LYS A 274 -19.34 -1.34 6.91
N GLU A 275 -19.77 -0.46 7.82
CA GLU A 275 -20.13 -0.86 9.18
C GLU A 275 -21.42 -1.71 9.19
N MET A 276 -21.44 -2.73 10.04
CA MET A 276 -22.50 -3.74 10.12
C MET A 276 -23.41 -3.52 11.35
N SER A 277 -24.59 -4.14 11.35
CA SER A 277 -25.50 -4.14 12.50
C SER A 277 -24.89 -4.81 13.74
N LYS A 278 -25.44 -4.50 14.92
CA LYS A 278 -24.97 -5.11 16.18
C LYS A 278 -25.17 -6.62 16.17
N GLU A 279 -26.29 -7.09 15.63
CA GLU A 279 -26.64 -8.50 15.52
C GLU A 279 -25.65 -9.25 14.62
N PHE A 280 -25.20 -8.61 13.53
CA PHE A 280 -24.15 -9.15 12.67
C PHE A 280 -22.81 -9.25 13.41
N LEU A 281 -22.41 -8.18 14.11
CA LEU A 281 -21.17 -8.13 14.87
C LEU A 281 -21.17 -9.19 15.99
N ASP A 282 -22.27 -9.37 16.71
CA ASP A 282 -22.39 -10.38 17.76
C ASP A 282 -22.23 -11.81 17.19
N ALA A 283 -22.83 -12.07 16.02
CA ALA A 283 -22.69 -13.36 15.32
C ALA A 283 -21.27 -13.57 14.76
N GLU A 284 -20.63 -12.54 14.23
CA GLU A 284 -19.24 -12.54 13.77
C GLU A 284 -18.28 -12.85 14.94
N MET A 285 -18.46 -12.18 16.08
CA MET A 285 -17.66 -12.43 17.27
C MET A 285 -17.87 -13.84 17.82
N ALA A 286 -19.10 -14.35 17.80
CA ALA A 286 -19.38 -15.74 18.19
C ALA A 286 -18.69 -16.76 17.27
N LEU A 287 -18.66 -16.49 15.96
CA LEU A 287 -17.92 -17.30 14.98
C LEU A 287 -16.42 -17.30 15.31
N PHE A 288 -15.81 -16.14 15.53
CA PHE A 288 -14.38 -16.05 15.85
C PHE A 288 -14.02 -16.71 17.17
N ALA A 289 -14.86 -16.59 18.21
CA ALA A 289 -14.67 -17.30 19.48
C ALA A 289 -14.70 -18.82 19.30
N LYS A 290 -15.55 -19.34 18.41
CA LYS A 290 -15.58 -20.78 18.10
C LYS A 290 -14.32 -21.19 17.35
N GLN A 291 -13.92 -20.44 16.33
CA GLN A 291 -12.75 -20.76 15.51
C GLN A 291 -11.45 -20.68 16.31
N ALA A 292 -11.27 -19.68 17.18
CA ALA A 292 -10.07 -19.49 17.99
C ALA A 292 -9.69 -20.71 18.83
N LYS A 293 -10.68 -21.50 19.29
CA LYS A 293 -10.44 -22.74 20.04
C LYS A 293 -9.88 -23.89 19.19
N GLU A 294 -10.11 -23.84 17.89
CA GLU A 294 -9.80 -24.94 16.97
C GLU A 294 -8.55 -24.70 16.12
N VAL A 295 -8.30 -23.44 15.73
CA VAL A 295 -7.23 -23.07 14.81
C VAL A 295 -5.90 -22.88 15.54
N ASP A 296 -4.82 -23.13 14.82
CA ASP A 296 -3.46 -22.97 15.35
C ASP A 296 -2.91 -21.57 15.01
N ILE A 297 -3.41 -20.95 13.95
CA ILE A 297 -2.95 -19.65 13.45
C ILE A 297 -4.13 -18.77 13.08
N ILE A 298 -4.09 -17.49 13.48
CA ILE A 298 -5.03 -16.45 13.03
C ILE A 298 -4.27 -15.34 12.33
N ILE A 299 -4.72 -14.94 11.14
CA ILE A 299 -4.20 -13.79 10.40
C ILE A 299 -5.34 -12.80 10.20
N THR A 300 -5.19 -11.58 10.69
CA THR A 300 -6.22 -10.54 10.57
C THR A 300 -5.76 -9.44 9.62
N SER A 301 -6.65 -8.99 8.73
CA SER A 301 -6.37 -7.96 7.73
C SER A 301 -7.54 -6.98 7.54
N ALA A 302 -8.43 -6.86 8.53
CA ALA A 302 -9.61 -6.01 8.42
C ALA A 302 -9.21 -4.55 8.66
N LEU A 303 -9.31 -3.72 7.62
CA LEU A 303 -8.95 -2.31 7.68
C LEU A 303 -9.89 -1.47 6.82
N ILE A 304 -10.42 -0.40 7.41
CA ILE A 304 -11.19 0.63 6.72
C ILE A 304 -10.33 1.89 6.64
N PRO A 305 -10.06 2.44 5.44
CA PRO A 305 -9.24 3.64 5.30
C PRO A 305 -9.75 4.81 6.15
N GLY A 306 -8.84 5.44 6.89
CA GLY A 306 -9.15 6.60 7.73
C GLY A 306 -9.85 6.29 9.05
N LYS A 307 -10.13 5.02 9.36
CA LYS A 307 -10.66 4.59 10.65
C LYS A 307 -9.66 3.69 11.39
N PRO A 308 -9.72 3.64 12.73
CA PRO A 308 -9.02 2.61 13.49
C PRO A 308 -9.44 1.21 13.05
N ALA A 309 -8.52 0.25 13.17
CA ALA A 309 -8.82 -1.15 12.91
C ALA A 309 -9.89 -1.67 13.90
N PRO A 310 -10.94 -2.38 13.44
CA PRO A 310 -11.94 -2.95 14.34
C PRO A 310 -11.33 -4.05 15.19
N LYS A 311 -11.71 -4.12 16.48
CA LYS A 311 -11.29 -5.20 17.40
C LYS A 311 -12.15 -6.43 17.17
N LEU A 312 -11.61 -7.41 16.46
CA LEU A 312 -12.29 -8.64 16.04
C LEU A 312 -11.85 -9.86 16.86
N ILE A 313 -10.63 -9.86 17.38
CA ILE A 313 -10.10 -10.94 18.21
C ILE A 313 -9.87 -10.42 19.63
N THR A 314 -10.75 -10.80 20.55
CA THR A 314 -10.68 -10.37 21.95
C THR A 314 -9.61 -11.13 22.72
N LYS A 315 -9.16 -10.57 23.85
CA LYS A 315 -8.24 -11.24 24.77
C LYS A 315 -8.77 -12.62 25.20
N ALA A 316 -10.08 -12.74 25.46
CA ALA A 316 -10.68 -14.02 25.84
C ALA A 316 -10.60 -15.06 24.71
N MET A 317 -10.72 -14.64 23.45
CA MET A 317 -10.51 -15.52 22.30
C MET A 317 -9.06 -15.97 22.20
N VAL A 318 -8.11 -15.04 22.36
CA VAL A 318 -6.66 -15.35 22.40
C VAL A 318 -6.33 -16.34 23.52
N ASP A 319 -6.83 -16.10 24.73
CA ASP A 319 -6.62 -16.99 25.89
C ASP A 319 -7.26 -18.37 25.70
N SER A 320 -8.23 -18.51 24.78
CA SER A 320 -8.86 -19.80 24.44
C SER A 320 -8.13 -20.58 23.35
N MET A 321 -7.15 -19.95 22.68
CA MET A 321 -6.35 -20.61 21.65
C MET A 321 -5.43 -21.67 22.25
N ARG A 322 -5.00 -22.61 21.41
CA ARG A 322 -4.09 -23.68 21.80
C ARG A 322 -2.73 -23.14 22.25
N PRO A 323 -2.03 -23.85 23.16
CA PRO A 323 -0.69 -23.45 23.55
C PRO A 323 0.27 -23.34 22.36
N GLY A 324 1.01 -22.23 22.28
CA GLY A 324 1.95 -21.97 21.19
C GLY A 324 1.31 -21.59 19.85
N ALA A 325 0.01 -21.33 19.80
CA ALA A 325 -0.65 -20.77 18.63
C ALA A 325 -0.05 -19.42 18.22
N VAL A 326 -0.27 -19.01 16.97
CA VAL A 326 0.30 -17.76 16.41
C VAL A 326 -0.79 -16.85 15.90
N ILE A 327 -0.68 -15.55 16.19
CA ILE A 327 -1.53 -14.51 15.65
C ILE A 327 -0.68 -13.52 14.87
N VAL A 328 -1.09 -13.21 13.65
CA VAL A 328 -0.48 -12.15 12.82
C VAL A 328 -1.51 -11.07 12.56
N ASP A 329 -1.26 -9.88 13.08
CA ASP A 329 -2.16 -8.74 12.96
C ASP A 329 -1.64 -7.77 11.89
N LEU A 330 -2.11 -7.93 10.64
CA LEU A 330 -1.68 -7.09 9.52
C LEU A 330 -2.23 -5.66 9.63
N ALA A 331 -3.17 -5.41 10.54
CA ALA A 331 -3.75 -4.08 10.79
C ALA A 331 -3.08 -3.35 11.97
N ALA A 332 -1.96 -3.86 12.50
CA ALA A 332 -1.28 -3.32 13.68
C ALA A 332 -0.95 -1.82 13.60
N GLU A 333 -0.58 -1.31 12.41
CA GLU A 333 -0.27 0.12 12.21
C GLU A 333 -1.48 1.02 12.46
N ALA A 334 -2.70 0.52 12.22
CA ALA A 334 -3.96 1.23 12.44
C ALA A 334 -4.63 0.88 13.78
N GLY A 335 -3.86 0.34 14.74
CA GLY A 335 -4.33 -0.04 16.07
C GLY A 335 -4.56 -1.55 16.26
N GLY A 336 -4.56 -2.34 15.18
CA GLY A 336 -4.65 -3.80 15.21
C GLY A 336 -6.06 -4.36 15.38
N ASN A 337 -6.35 -5.50 14.76
CA ASN A 337 -7.62 -6.21 14.94
C ASN A 337 -7.67 -7.06 16.23
N VAL A 338 -6.53 -7.32 16.85
CA VAL A 338 -6.45 -8.12 18.07
C VAL A 338 -6.24 -7.20 19.28
N GLU A 339 -6.99 -7.43 20.36
CA GLU A 339 -6.94 -6.59 21.56
C GLU A 339 -5.57 -6.59 22.23
N THR A 340 -4.84 -7.69 22.11
CA THR A 340 -3.51 -7.89 22.72
C THR A 340 -2.37 -7.54 21.77
N THR A 341 -2.62 -7.03 20.56
CA THR A 341 -1.55 -6.61 19.64
C THR A 341 -0.72 -5.48 20.23
N ARG A 342 0.61 -5.60 20.12
CA ARG A 342 1.57 -4.53 20.39
C ARG A 342 2.17 -4.10 19.04
N PRO A 343 1.78 -2.94 18.47
CA PRO A 343 2.28 -2.50 17.18
C PRO A 343 3.81 -2.43 17.15
N GLY A 344 4.39 -2.93 16.06
CA GLY A 344 5.83 -2.99 15.82
C GLY A 344 6.56 -4.12 16.55
N GLN A 345 5.87 -4.96 17.33
CA GLN A 345 6.52 -5.95 18.19
C GLN A 345 6.06 -7.38 17.91
N THR A 346 6.95 -8.31 18.24
CA THR A 346 6.62 -9.72 18.48
C THR A 346 6.78 -10.06 19.94
N TYR A 347 5.83 -10.81 20.50
CA TYR A 347 5.94 -11.28 21.87
C TYR A 347 5.09 -12.53 22.13
N ILE A 348 5.40 -13.23 23.21
CA ILE A 348 4.64 -14.40 23.67
C ILE A 348 3.75 -13.94 24.83
N GLY A 349 2.44 -14.15 24.72
CA GLY A 349 1.44 -13.64 25.66
C GLY A 349 0.51 -14.72 26.20
N GLY A 350 -0.10 -14.45 27.37
CA GLY A 350 -1.10 -15.29 28.00
C GLY A 350 -0.55 -16.59 28.62
N SER A 351 -1.41 -17.32 29.34
CA SER A 351 -1.06 -18.63 29.92
C SER A 351 -0.76 -19.67 28.85
N ASN A 352 -1.42 -19.56 27.70
CA ASN A 352 -1.24 -20.48 26.56
C ASN A 352 -0.04 -20.08 25.69
N ARG A 353 0.75 -19.07 26.08
CA ARG A 353 1.98 -18.71 25.35
C ARG A 353 1.74 -18.47 23.86
N VAL A 354 0.66 -17.79 23.52
CA VAL A 354 0.32 -17.45 22.13
C VAL A 354 1.33 -16.43 21.61
N VAL A 355 1.90 -16.68 20.45
CA VAL A 355 2.82 -15.76 19.79
C VAL A 355 2.01 -14.69 19.08
N HIS A 356 2.30 -13.42 19.36
CA HIS A 356 1.68 -12.27 18.75
C HIS A 356 2.68 -11.60 17.82
N ILE A 357 2.30 -11.42 16.56
CA ILE A 357 3.09 -10.75 15.54
C ILE A 357 2.33 -9.49 15.09
N GLY A 358 2.79 -8.34 15.59
CA GLY A 358 2.21 -7.02 15.33
C GLY A 358 3.12 -6.12 14.50
N TYR A 359 3.99 -6.68 13.65
CA TYR A 359 4.89 -5.89 12.80
C TYR A 359 4.12 -4.92 11.89
N THR A 360 4.62 -3.69 11.78
CA THR A 360 4.02 -2.61 10.97
C THR A 360 4.80 -2.34 9.68
N ASP A 361 5.78 -3.18 9.39
CA ASP A 361 6.80 -3.01 8.34
C ASP A 361 6.96 -4.28 7.48
N LEU A 362 5.93 -5.15 7.41
CA LEU A 362 6.00 -6.42 6.68
C LEU A 362 6.50 -6.29 5.23
N PRO A 363 6.10 -5.28 4.43
CA PRO A 363 6.71 -5.06 3.12
C PRO A 363 8.20 -4.73 3.15
N SER A 364 8.69 -4.04 4.20
CA SER A 364 10.11 -3.75 4.42
C SER A 364 10.91 -5.04 4.64
N ARG A 365 10.33 -6.00 5.37
CA ARG A 365 10.94 -7.33 5.63
C ARG A 365 11.03 -8.23 4.39
N LEU A 366 10.51 -7.77 3.24
CA LEU A 366 10.64 -8.40 1.93
C LEU A 366 11.13 -7.37 0.89
N ALA A 367 12.10 -6.53 1.29
CA ALA A 367 12.50 -5.30 0.62
C ALA A 367 12.78 -5.42 -0.88
N GLY A 368 13.49 -6.47 -1.32
CA GLY A 368 13.82 -6.65 -2.74
C GLY A 368 12.56 -6.74 -3.62
N GLN A 369 11.66 -7.66 -3.27
CA GLN A 369 10.40 -7.84 -4.01
C GLN A 369 9.45 -6.65 -3.84
N ALA A 370 9.39 -6.05 -2.66
CA ALA A 370 8.58 -4.86 -2.40
C ALA A 370 9.03 -3.66 -3.22
N SER A 371 10.34 -3.40 -3.27
CA SER A 371 10.92 -2.35 -4.09
C SER A 371 10.68 -2.59 -5.57
N ALA A 372 10.80 -3.84 -6.05
CA ALA A 372 10.54 -4.19 -7.45
C ALA A 372 9.09 -3.90 -7.86
N LEU A 373 8.10 -4.34 -7.08
CA LEU A 373 6.69 -4.06 -7.39
C LEU A 373 6.35 -2.58 -7.27
N PHE A 374 6.85 -1.92 -6.22
CA PHE A 374 6.65 -0.49 -6.00
C PHE A 374 7.24 0.35 -7.15
N ALA A 375 8.47 0.03 -7.58
CA ALA A 375 9.14 0.67 -8.71
C ALA A 375 8.38 0.44 -10.02
N ASN A 376 7.83 -0.76 -10.25
CA ASN A 376 6.98 -1.03 -11.41
C ASN A 376 5.71 -0.18 -11.40
N ASN A 377 5.05 -0.04 -10.23
CA ASN A 377 3.86 0.81 -10.11
C ASN A 377 4.18 2.27 -10.43
N ILE A 378 5.25 2.84 -9.86
CA ILE A 378 5.69 4.21 -10.14
C ILE A 378 6.09 4.38 -11.61
N THR A 379 6.84 3.43 -12.17
CA THR A 379 7.28 3.48 -13.57
C THR A 379 6.10 3.47 -14.52
N ASN A 380 5.13 2.59 -14.29
CA ASN A 380 3.89 2.53 -15.06
C ASN A 380 3.10 3.84 -14.92
N PHE A 381 3.02 4.42 -13.72
CA PHE A 381 2.37 5.69 -13.48
C PHE A 381 3.04 6.83 -14.25
N LEU A 382 4.36 6.97 -14.14
CA LEU A 382 5.16 7.98 -14.87
C LEU A 382 4.99 7.84 -16.39
N ILE A 383 5.09 6.62 -16.93
CA ILE A 383 4.93 6.36 -18.35
C ILE A 383 3.50 6.66 -18.82
N SER A 384 2.49 6.40 -18.00
CA SER A 384 1.10 6.70 -18.35
C SER A 384 0.81 8.19 -18.52
N MET A 385 1.65 9.04 -17.91
CA MET A 385 1.58 10.50 -18.05
C MET A 385 2.37 11.03 -19.24
N MET A 386 3.18 10.19 -19.91
CA MET A 386 3.92 10.58 -21.10
C MET A 386 2.97 10.81 -22.29
N PRO A 387 3.21 11.86 -23.09
CA PRO A 387 2.49 12.03 -24.35
C PRO A 387 2.80 10.88 -25.31
N LYS A 388 1.81 10.57 -26.15
CA LYS A 388 1.95 9.55 -27.18
C LYS A 388 2.95 9.95 -28.27
N ASP A 389 3.13 11.26 -28.48
CA ASP A 389 4.12 11.81 -29.39
C ASP A 389 5.41 12.10 -28.61
N LYS A 390 6.50 11.46 -29.03
CA LYS A 390 7.84 11.63 -28.43
C LYS A 390 8.22 13.11 -28.47
N GLY A 391 8.20 13.81 -27.33
CA GLY A 391 8.77 15.16 -27.23
C GLY A 391 8.04 16.23 -26.40
N SER A 392 6.94 15.94 -25.69
CA SER A 392 6.20 16.99 -24.95
C SER A 392 5.83 16.60 -23.52
N TRP A 393 6.82 16.41 -22.64
CA TRP A 393 6.62 15.94 -21.25
C TRP A 393 5.59 16.68 -20.38
N LEU A 394 5.04 17.82 -20.82
CA LEU A 394 4.19 18.68 -20.00
C LEU A 394 2.87 19.10 -20.65
N SER A 395 2.17 18.17 -21.32
CA SER A 395 0.76 18.38 -21.70
C SER A 395 -0.25 17.60 -20.84
N LEU A 396 0.21 16.74 -19.92
CA LEU A 396 -0.69 15.97 -19.04
C LEU A 396 -0.61 16.33 -17.55
N LEU A 397 0.32 17.18 -17.12
CA LEU A 397 0.54 17.52 -15.71
C LEU A 397 -0.56 18.41 -15.07
N ILE A 398 -1.65 18.70 -15.80
CA ILE A 398 -2.71 19.63 -15.34
C ILE A 398 -4.10 18.97 -15.25
N PHE A 399 -4.30 17.71 -15.71
CA PHE A 399 -5.67 17.17 -15.82
C PHE A 399 -6.01 15.92 -15.01
N LEU A 400 -5.06 15.28 -14.32
CA LEU A 400 -5.34 14.09 -13.52
C LEU A 400 -4.54 14.15 -12.21
N ILE A 401 -5.25 14.33 -11.10
CA ILE A 401 -4.76 14.28 -9.70
C ILE A 401 -3.74 15.37 -9.36
N VAL A 402 -4.14 16.64 -9.50
CA VAL A 402 -3.50 17.74 -8.78
C VAL A 402 -4.46 18.12 -7.65
N ILE A 403 -4.19 17.67 -6.42
CA ILE A 403 -4.65 18.44 -5.26
C ILE A 403 -3.71 19.64 -5.22
N SER A 404 -4.10 20.73 -5.90
CA SER A 404 -3.55 22.02 -5.52
C SER A 404 -4.24 22.36 -4.21
N ILE A 405 -3.49 22.30 -3.10
CA ILE A 405 -3.97 22.43 -1.71
C ILE A 405 -4.53 23.85 -1.41
N HIS A 406 -4.76 24.67 -2.44
CA HIS A 406 -5.41 25.98 -2.30
C HIS A 406 -6.93 25.90 -2.03
N SER A 407 -7.56 24.71 -2.06
CA SER A 407 -9.02 24.55 -1.93
C SER A 407 -9.49 23.73 -0.71
N ILE A 408 -8.64 23.46 0.29
CA ILE A 408 -9.08 22.82 1.56
C ILE A 408 -9.34 23.90 2.63
N ARG A 409 -10.18 24.87 2.31
CA ARG A 409 -10.74 25.82 3.29
C ARG A 409 -12.23 25.63 3.40
#